data_AF-A0A3D8Y2C6-F1
#
_entry.id   AF-A0A3D8Y2C6-F1
#
_cell.length_a   1.000
_cell.length_b   1.000
_cell.length_c   1.000
_cell.angle_alpha   90.00
_cell.angle_beta   90.00
_cell.angle_gamma   90.00
#
_symmetry.space_group_name_H-M   'P 1'
#
loop_
_entity.id
_entity.type
_entity.pdbx_description
1 polymer ?
#
loop_
_entity_poly.entity_id
_entity_poly.type
_entity_poly.pdbx_seq_one_letter_code
_entity_poly.pdbx_strand_id
1 'polypeptide(L)'
;MNEKYSASALMNPLFPDEVSFGEKGVTFKVRKLFKSTDNFVFYSDISGVEIENGVIFSTIRIIPRMRPEIIINNFSKGDAKRVKELILQKVQV
;
A
#
# COMPACT_ATOMS: atom_id res chain seq x y z
N MET A 1 -5.18 -9.82 -13.81
CA MET A 1 -5.06 -10.41 -12.46
C MET A 1 -5.18 -9.25 -11.47
N ASN A 2 -6.20 -9.26 -10.59
CA ASN A 2 -6.38 -8.24 -9.57
C ASN A 2 -5.73 -8.74 -8.28
N GLU A 3 -4.42 -8.53 -8.14
CA GLU A 3 -3.71 -8.86 -6.91
C GLU A 3 -4.15 -7.91 -5.78
N LYS A 4 -4.47 -8.47 -4.62
CA LYS A 4 -4.93 -7.72 -3.45
C LYS A 4 -4.17 -8.19 -2.23
N TYR A 5 -3.66 -7.23 -1.45
CA TYR A 5 -2.96 -7.46 -0.20
C TYR A 5 -3.68 -6.69 0.90
N SER A 6 -3.85 -7.30 2.06
CA SER A 6 -4.50 -6.67 3.21
C SER A 6 -3.56 -6.66 4.41
N ALA A 7 -3.62 -5.60 5.19
CA ALA A 7 -2.92 -5.50 6.46
C ALA A 7 -3.37 -6.63 7.40
N SER A 8 -2.49 -6.98 8.34
CA SER A 8 -2.76 -8.05 9.30
C SER A 8 -4.00 -7.73 10.14
N ALA A 9 -4.99 -8.62 10.05
CA ALA A 9 -6.18 -8.58 10.88
C ALA A 9 -5.87 -8.70 12.37
N LEU A 10 -4.67 -9.14 12.76
CA LEU A 10 -4.27 -9.18 14.17
C LEU A 10 -4.23 -7.79 14.80
N MET A 11 -3.85 -6.76 14.02
CA MET A 11 -3.67 -5.40 14.51
C MET A 11 -4.87 -4.50 14.25
N ASN A 12 -5.65 -4.79 13.21
CA ASN A 12 -6.93 -4.12 12.96
C ASN A 12 -7.97 -5.13 12.41
N PRO A 13 -8.57 -5.96 13.28
CA PRO A 13 -9.43 -7.08 12.87
C PRO A 13 -10.73 -6.63 12.20
N LEU A 14 -11.21 -5.43 12.53
CA LEU A 14 -12.48 -4.93 11.99
C LEU A 14 -12.30 -4.19 10.66
N PHE A 15 -11.15 -3.53 10.46
CA PHE A 15 -10.93 -2.67 9.29
C PHE A 15 -9.46 -2.69 8.83
N PRO A 16 -8.96 -3.79 8.25
CA PRO A 16 -7.59 -3.81 7.74
C PRO A 16 -7.42 -2.83 6.58
N ASP A 17 -6.26 -2.19 6.52
CA ASP A 17 -5.85 -1.45 5.34
C ASP A 17 -5.67 -2.41 4.14
N GLU A 18 -5.93 -1.96 2.92
CA GLU A 18 -5.85 -2.80 1.72
C GLU A 18 -5.11 -2.13 0.57
N VAL A 19 -4.37 -2.93 -0.20
CA VAL A 19 -3.74 -2.55 -1.46
C VAL A 19 -4.32 -3.43 -2.56
N SER A 20 -4.89 -2.80 -3.58
CA SER A 20 -5.45 -3.50 -4.75
C SER A 20 -4.76 -3.01 -6.03
N PHE A 21 -4.19 -3.94 -6.78
CA PHE A 21 -3.51 -3.66 -8.03
C PHE A 21 -4.50 -3.73 -9.20
N GLY A 22 -4.63 -2.63 -9.93
CA GLY A 22 -5.37 -2.55 -11.18
C GLY A 22 -4.41 -2.44 -12.37
N GLU A 23 -4.99 -2.36 -13.58
CA GLU A 23 -4.21 -2.27 -14.83
C GLU A 23 -3.46 -0.95 -14.96
N LYS A 24 -4.08 0.17 -14.58
CA LYS A 24 -3.53 1.52 -14.75
C LYS A 24 -2.85 2.08 -13.50
N GLY A 25 -3.08 1.46 -12.34
CA GLY A 25 -2.62 1.99 -11.06
C GLY A 25 -2.98 1.11 -9.89
N VAL A 26 -2.74 1.63 -8.70
CA VAL A 26 -2.95 0.94 -7.42
C VAL A 26 -3.93 1.74 -6.57
N THR A 27 -4.85 1.02 -5.92
CA THR A 27 -5.76 1.59 -4.93
C THR A 27 -5.30 1.22 -3.53
N PHE A 28 -5.14 2.23 -2.67
CA PHE A 28 -4.82 2.09 -1.25
C PHE A 28 -6.04 2.47 -0.42
N LYS A 29 -6.62 1.50 0.27
CA LYS A 29 -7.70 1.72 1.23
C LYS A 29 -7.11 1.83 2.62
N VAL A 30 -7.03 3.05 3.15
CA VAL A 30 -6.53 3.31 4.50
C VAL A 30 -7.74 3.43 5.42
N ARG A 31 -7.88 2.50 6.35
CA ARG A 31 -9.01 2.41 7.27
C ARG A 31 -8.57 2.72 8.70
N LYS A 32 -9.03 3.86 9.21
CA LYS A 32 -8.90 4.26 10.61
C LYS A 32 -10.26 4.12 11.29
N LEU A 33 -10.24 3.97 12.62
CA LEU A 33 -11.41 3.72 13.48
C LEU A 33 -12.60 4.68 13.22
N PHE A 34 -12.34 5.89 12.71
CA PHE A 34 -13.37 6.90 12.39
C PHE A 34 -13.31 7.45 10.96
N LYS A 35 -12.37 6.99 10.11
CA LYS A 35 -12.18 7.52 8.76
C LYS A 35 -11.61 6.45 7.83
N SER A 36 -12.35 6.14 6.77
CA SER A 36 -11.83 5.36 5.63
C SER A 36 -11.45 6.33 4.52
N THR A 37 -10.32 6.12 3.87
CA THR A 37 -9.92 6.91 2.70
C THR A 37 -9.35 5.98 1.64
N ASP A 38 -9.95 6.05 0.45
CA ASP A 38 -9.53 5.28 -0.72
C ASP A 38 -8.69 6.21 -1.61
N ASN A 39 -7.43 5.84 -1.82
CA ASN A 39 -6.49 6.62 -2.62
C ASN A 39 -6.10 5.82 -3.86
N PHE A 40 -6.49 6.29 -5.03
CA PHE A 40 -6.04 5.74 -6.30
C PHE A 40 -4.84 6.53 -6.85
N VAL A 41 -3.79 5.80 -7.25
CA VAL A 41 -2.56 6.36 -7.81
C VAL A 41 -2.21 5.62 -9.09
N PHE A 42 -2.03 6.35 -10.18
CA PHE A 42 -1.53 5.79 -11.45
C PHE A 42 -0.06 5.38 -11.29
N TYR A 43 0.37 4.31 -11.98
CA TYR A 43 1.77 3.89 -11.92
C TYR A 43 2.73 5.00 -12.39
N SER A 44 2.35 5.76 -13.41
CA SER A 44 3.11 6.92 -13.92
C SER A 44 3.39 7.99 -12.86
N ASP A 45 2.48 8.11 -11.89
CA ASP A 45 2.48 9.18 -10.90
C ASP A 45 3.24 8.78 -9.63
N ILE A 46 3.66 7.52 -9.50
CA ILE A 46 4.46 7.04 -8.37
C ILE A 46 5.93 7.42 -8.63
N SER A 47 6.51 8.23 -7.74
CA SER A 47 7.93 8.55 -7.76
C SER A 47 8.77 7.57 -6.94
N GLY A 48 8.19 6.98 -5.88
CA GLY A 48 8.91 6.08 -5.00
C GLY A 48 8.01 5.23 -4.12
N VAL A 49 8.57 4.10 -3.67
CA VAL A 49 7.96 3.21 -2.68
C VAL A 49 9.00 2.79 -1.65
N GLU A 50 8.70 3.06 -0.39
CA GLU A 50 9.55 2.78 0.76
C GLU A 50 8.86 1.79 1.70
N ILE A 51 9.68 0.99 2.39
CA ILE A 51 9.23 0.09 3.44
C ILE A 51 9.99 0.45 4.70
N GLU A 52 9.24 0.78 5.74
CA GLU A 52 9.76 0.96 7.09
C GLU A 52 9.43 -0.31 7.87
N ASN A 53 10.47 -1.04 8.29
CA ASN A 53 10.29 -2.28 9.05
C ASN A 53 10.24 -1.96 10.54
N GLY A 54 9.11 -2.23 11.17
CA GLY A 54 9.00 -2.32 12.61
C GLY A 54 9.49 -3.66 13.14
N VAL A 55 9.37 -3.85 14.46
CA VAL A 55 9.79 -5.08 15.15
C VAL A 55 9.02 -6.29 14.59
N ILE A 56 7.71 -6.16 14.42
CA ILE A 56 6.80 -7.25 14.02
C ILE A 56 6.18 -7.00 12.63
N PHE A 57 5.69 -5.79 12.37
CA PHE A 57 5.02 -5.41 11.13
C PHE A 57 5.81 -4.36 10.35
N SER A 58 5.43 -4.17 9.10
CA SER A 58 6.00 -3.15 8.22
C SER A 58 4.96 -2.13 7.80
N THR A 59 5.44 -0.91 7.60
CA THR A 59 4.69 0.20 7.02
C THR A 59 5.19 0.41 5.59
N ILE A 60 4.26 0.57 4.66
CA ILE A 60 4.57 0.87 3.26
C ILE A 60 4.23 2.34 3.04
N ARG A 61 5.19 3.08 2.50
CA ARG A 61 5.08 4.49 2.18
C ARG A 61 5.15 4.66 0.67
N ILE A 62 4.10 5.21 0.09
CA ILE A 62 3.99 5.48 -1.34
C ILE A 62 4.15 6.97 -1.52
N ILE A 63 5.04 7.36 -2.44
CA ILE A 63 5.39 8.75 -2.71
C ILE A 63 4.86 9.08 -4.12
N PRO A 64 3.70 9.76 -4.23
CA PRO A 64 3.22 10.27 -5.50
C PRO A 64 3.94 11.57 -5.87
N ARG A 65 4.10 11.86 -7.16
CA ARG A 65 4.81 13.05 -7.66
C ARG A 65 4.14 14.38 -7.28
N MET A 66 2.81 14.42 -7.24
CA MET A 66 2.03 15.67 -7.11
C MET A 66 1.10 15.71 -5.89
N ARG A 67 1.21 14.74 -4.97
CA ARG A 67 0.30 14.62 -3.82
C ARG A 67 1.06 14.22 -2.57
N PRO A 68 0.50 14.44 -1.37
CA PRO A 68 1.04 13.91 -0.14
C PRO A 68 1.25 12.40 -0.21
N GLU A 69 2.23 11.93 0.54
CA GLU A 69 2.54 10.51 0.67
C GLU A 69 1.36 9.73 1.23
N ILE A 70 1.19 8.50 0.75
CA ILE A 70 0.19 7.57 1.25
C ILE A 70 0.92 6.56 2.13
N ILE A 71 0.51 6.51 3.40
CA ILE A 71 1.09 5.63 4.40
C ILE A 71 0.08 4.56 4.74
N ILE A 72 0.47 3.30 4.58
CA ILE A 72 -0.35 2.13 4.87
C ILE A 72 0.40 1.20 5.83
N ASN A 73 -0.27 0.77 6.91
CA ASN A 73 0.41 0.20 8.06
C ASN A 73 0.03 -1.27 8.30
N ASN A 74 0.76 -1.93 9.20
CA ASN A 74 0.45 -3.25 9.74
C ASN A 74 0.48 -4.38 8.70
N PHE A 75 1.33 -4.27 7.67
CA PHE A 75 1.56 -5.37 6.73
C PHE A 75 2.56 -6.36 7.32
N SER A 76 2.40 -7.65 6.96
CA SER A 76 3.48 -8.60 7.21
C SER A 76 4.73 -8.18 6.43
N LYS A 77 5.93 -8.50 6.92
CA LYS A 77 7.18 -8.14 6.24
C LYS A 77 7.24 -8.71 4.81
N GLY A 78 6.69 -9.91 4.62
CA GLY A 78 6.59 -10.57 3.32
C GLY A 78 5.64 -9.84 2.36
N ASP A 79 4.44 -9.52 2.83
CA ASP A 79 3.45 -8.81 2.01
C ASP A 79 3.93 -7.40 1.66
N ALA A 80 4.53 -6.68 2.62
CA ALA A 80 5.08 -5.36 2.37
C ALA A 80 6.16 -5.38 1.28
N LYS A 81 7.08 -6.36 1.37
CA LYS A 81 8.11 -6.57 0.34
C LYS A 81 7.47 -6.87 -1.02
N ARG A 82 6.50 -7.77 -1.06
CA ARG A 82 5.83 -8.17 -2.31
C ARG A 82 5.08 -7.01 -2.95
N VAL A 83 4.35 -6.22 -2.17
CA VAL A 83 3.66 -5.01 -2.63
C VAL A 83 4.66 -4.04 -3.27
N LYS A 84 5.80 -3.77 -2.61
CA LYS A 84 6.84 -2.89 -3.17
C LYS A 84 7.38 -3.43 -4.49
N GLU A 85 7.72 -4.71 -4.56
CA GLU A 85 8.22 -5.33 -5.79
C GLU A 85 7.23 -5.18 -6.94
N LEU A 86 5.95 -5.45 -6.71
CA LEU A 86 4.90 -5.33 -7.72
C LEU A 86 4.71 -3.91 -8.21
N ILE A 87 4.74 -2.92 -7.31
CA ILE A 87 4.64 -1.51 -7.71
C ILE A 87 5.85 -1.15 -8.58
N LEU A 88 7.07 -1.48 -8.15
CA LEU A 88 8.29 -1.16 -8.91
C LEU A 88 8.32 -1.82 -10.29
N GLN A 89 7.86 -3.07 -10.41
CA GLN A 89 7.74 -3.77 -11.69
C GLN A 89 6.78 -3.06 -12.66
N LYS A 90 5.75 -2.38 -12.15
CA LYS A 90 4.75 -1.68 -12.97
C LYS A 90 5.12 -0.23 -13.28
N VAL A 91 5.98 0.39 -12.47
CA VAL A 91 6.45 1.77 -12.66
C VAL A 91 7.61 1.84 -13.66
N GLN A 92 8.40 0.77 -13.81
CA GLN A 92 9.57 0.72 -14.70
C GLN A 92 9.25 0.30 -16.16
N VAL A 93 7.96 0.29 -16.55
CA VAL A 93 7.52 -0.10 -17.90
C VAL A 93 7.27 1.12 -18.76
#